data_AF-Q4C6N3-F1
#
_entry.id   AF-Q4C6N3-F1
#
_cell.length_a   1.000
_cell.length_b   1.000
_cell.length_c   1.000
_cell.angle_alpha   90.00
_cell.angle_beta   90.00
_cell.angle_gamma   90.00
#
_symmetry.space_group_name_H-M   'P 1'
#
loop_
_entity.id
_entity.type
_entity.pdbx_description
1 polymer ?
#
loop_
_entity_poly.entity_id
_entity_poly.type
_entity_poly.pdbx_seq_one_letter_code
_entity_poly.pdbx_strand_id
1 'polypeptide(L)'
;MEKGRFTGYYSEPLTEKGDPSTVKYRDGKWWQWTIHKSISPHAVKRIKQFRQEVEDKDATLILSLPWVYASQDEKTLSSMEDISKKLSKIAPLVYDKNDYNLKTDSSLFADTHHNLVFEGRKLRSEQLAEQLKPVINTINSEQ
;
A
#
# COMPACT_ATOMS: atom_id res chain seq x y z
N MET A 1 -5.18 3.97 39.77
CA MET A 1 -5.44 3.58 38.36
C MET A 1 -4.09 3.41 37.69
N GLU A 2 -3.57 2.19 37.61
CA GLU A 2 -2.44 1.91 36.72
C GLU A 2 -2.94 2.10 35.28
N LYS A 3 -2.42 3.12 34.60
CA LYS A 3 -2.63 3.30 33.17
C LYS A 3 -2.02 2.09 32.47
N GLY A 4 -2.84 1.33 31.75
CA GLY A 4 -2.39 0.22 30.94
C GLY A 4 -1.20 0.66 30.10
N ARG A 5 -0.04 0.03 30.32
CA ARG A 5 1.12 0.23 29.46
C ARG A 5 0.67 -0.15 28.04
N PHE A 6 0.71 0.80 27.11
CA PHE A 6 0.65 0.53 25.68
C PHE A 6 1.89 -0.32 25.32
N THR A 7 1.82 -1.63 25.55
CA THR A 7 2.84 -2.59 25.12
C THR A 7 2.50 -3.01 23.69
N GLY A 8 2.92 -2.21 22.72
CA GLY A 8 2.68 -2.45 21.30
C GLY A 8 3.24 -1.30 20.45
N TYR A 9 3.36 -1.53 19.14
CA TYR A 9 3.94 -0.70 18.05
C TYR A 9 3.79 0.84 18.13
N TYR A 10 2.93 1.37 19.01
CA TYR A 10 2.68 2.79 19.28
C TYR A 10 3.32 3.30 20.58
N SER A 11 4.38 2.64 21.08
CA SER A 11 5.15 3.12 22.24
C SER A 11 6.00 4.36 21.92
N GLU A 12 6.12 4.71 20.65
CA GLU A 12 6.93 5.82 20.17
C GLU A 12 6.13 7.13 20.11
N PRO A 13 6.77 8.29 20.25
CA PRO A 13 6.07 9.57 20.15
C PRO A 13 5.47 9.75 18.75
N LEU A 14 4.24 10.26 18.70
CA LEU A 14 3.56 10.61 17.46
C LEU A 14 3.66 12.12 17.22
N THR A 15 3.63 12.54 15.95
CA THR A 15 3.40 13.93 15.58
C THR A 15 1.97 14.35 15.94
N GLU A 16 1.68 15.64 15.91
CA GLU A 16 0.30 16.15 16.09
C GLU A 16 -0.71 15.56 15.10
N LYS A 17 -0.23 15.03 13.97
CA LYS A 17 -1.04 14.39 12.92
C LYS A 17 -1.15 12.87 13.07
N GLY A 18 -0.56 12.30 14.13
CA GLY A 18 -0.61 10.87 14.43
C GLY A 18 0.47 10.03 13.73
N ASP A 19 1.47 10.65 13.09
CA ASP A 19 2.55 9.93 12.44
C ASP A 19 3.65 9.54 13.45
N PRO A 20 4.32 8.39 13.30
CA PRO A 20 5.52 8.08 14.08
C PRO A 20 6.60 9.17 13.90
N SER A 21 7.03 9.78 15.00
CA SER A 21 8.11 10.77 15.00
C SER A 21 9.51 10.15 14.88
N THR A 22 9.63 8.86 15.19
CA THR A 22 10.87 8.09 15.10
C THR A 22 10.74 7.00 14.04
N VAL A 23 11.80 6.80 13.25
CA VAL A 23 11.90 5.69 12.29
C VAL A 23 12.81 4.63 12.89
N LYS A 24 12.31 3.40 13.00
CA LYS A 24 13.12 2.24 13.37
C LYS A 24 13.71 1.66 12.09
N TYR A 25 15.00 1.81 11.92
CA TYR A 25 15.70 1.25 10.78
C TYR A 25 16.00 -0.22 11.01
N ARG A 26 16.00 -0.98 9.92
CA ARG A 26 16.42 -2.38 9.93
C ARG A 26 17.92 -2.46 10.22
N ASP A 27 18.29 -3.17 11.28
CA ASP A 27 19.70 -3.44 11.60
C ASP A 27 20.29 -4.60 10.76
N GLY A 28 19.43 -5.51 10.30
CA GLY A 28 19.82 -6.68 9.51
C GLY A 28 19.96 -6.39 8.02
N LYS A 29 20.63 -7.31 7.30
CA LYS A 29 20.72 -7.24 5.83
C LYS A 29 19.32 -7.24 5.20
N TRP A 30 19.18 -6.43 4.17
CA TRP A 30 18.03 -6.42 3.29
C TRP A 30 18.11 -7.59 2.30
N TRP A 31 16.94 -8.14 1.96
CA TRP A 31 16.76 -9.01 0.81
C TRP A 31 15.50 -8.56 0.08
N GLN A 32 15.51 -8.60 -1.24
CA GLN A 32 14.33 -8.30 -2.04
C GLN A 32 13.30 -9.41 -1.88
N TRP A 33 12.06 -9.03 -1.57
CA TRP A 33 10.98 -10.00 -1.49
C TRP A 33 10.55 -10.46 -2.89
N THR A 34 10.36 -11.77 -3.06
CA THR A 34 9.81 -12.37 -4.29
C THR A 34 8.31 -12.65 -4.11
N ILE A 35 7.49 -12.18 -5.05
CA ILE A 35 6.03 -12.32 -4.99
C ILE A 35 5.61 -13.31 -6.08
N HIS A 36 5.65 -14.59 -5.76
CA HIS A 36 5.38 -15.66 -6.72
C HIS A 36 3.96 -16.23 -6.65
N LYS A 37 3.11 -15.65 -5.81
CA LYS A 37 1.73 -16.07 -5.60
C LYS A 37 0.81 -14.91 -5.89
N SER A 38 -0.28 -15.21 -6.57
CA SER A 38 -1.37 -14.28 -6.78
C SER A 38 -2.14 -14.01 -5.48
N ILE A 39 -2.99 -12.99 -5.52
CA ILE A 39 -3.97 -12.68 -4.49
C ILE A 39 -4.88 -13.89 -4.24
N SER A 40 -5.10 -14.20 -2.96
CA SER A 40 -5.92 -15.35 -2.58
C SER A 40 -7.40 -15.12 -2.89
N PRO A 41 -8.17 -16.19 -3.19
CA PRO A 41 -9.62 -16.07 -3.38
C PRO A 41 -10.33 -15.48 -2.15
N HIS A 42 -9.83 -15.78 -0.95
CA HIS A 42 -10.35 -15.21 0.29
C HIS A 42 -10.17 -13.70 0.35
N ALA A 43 -8.98 -13.19 0.02
CA ALA A 43 -8.72 -11.75 -0.02
C ALA A 43 -9.62 -11.06 -1.06
N VAL A 44 -9.76 -11.63 -2.26
CA VAL A 44 -10.68 -11.12 -3.29
C VAL A 44 -12.12 -11.04 -2.75
N LYS A 45 -12.61 -12.09 -2.08
CA LYS A 45 -13.96 -12.10 -1.49
C LYS A 45 -14.11 -10.99 -0.44
N ARG A 46 -13.13 -10.81 0.44
CA ARG A 46 -13.17 -9.78 1.48
C ARG A 46 -13.13 -8.37 0.92
N ILE A 47 -12.31 -8.11 -0.09
CA ILE A 47 -12.24 -6.78 -0.72
C ILE A 47 -13.55 -6.48 -1.46
N LYS A 48 -14.16 -7.46 -2.15
CA LYS A 48 -15.49 -7.30 -2.76
C LYS A 48 -16.57 -6.98 -1.72
N GLN A 49 -16.56 -7.68 -0.59
CA GLN A 49 -17.50 -7.37 0.48
C GLN A 49 -17.28 -5.96 1.03
N PHE A 50 -16.01 -5.57 1.25
CA PHE A 50 -15.68 -4.24 1.73
C PHE A 50 -16.12 -3.14 0.75
N ARG A 51 -16.04 -3.39 -0.57
CA ARG A 51 -16.59 -2.49 -1.58
C ARG A 51 -18.08 -2.23 -1.35
N GLN A 52 -18.86 -3.31 -1.16
CA GLN A 52 -20.30 -3.17 -0.88
C GLN A 52 -20.54 -2.36 0.40
N GLU A 53 -19.79 -2.63 1.48
CA GLU A 53 -19.91 -1.91 2.75
C GLU A 53 -19.57 -0.41 2.63
N VAL A 54 -18.73 -0.02 1.67
CA VAL A 54 -18.38 1.37 1.36
C VAL A 54 -19.48 2.03 0.50
N GLU A 55 -19.97 1.32 -0.51
CA GLU A 55 -21.04 1.81 -1.41
C GLU A 55 -22.39 1.94 -0.69
N ASP A 56 -22.68 1.08 0.28
CA ASP A 56 -23.86 1.17 1.17
C ASP A 56 -23.84 2.45 2.04
N LYS A 57 -22.69 3.14 2.10
CA LYS A 57 -22.49 4.42 2.81
C LYS A 57 -22.28 5.60 1.85
N ASP A 58 -22.76 5.48 0.61
CA ASP A 58 -22.64 6.50 -0.44
C ASP A 58 -21.19 6.93 -0.73
N ALA A 59 -20.23 6.01 -0.53
CA ALA A 59 -18.82 6.25 -0.81
C ALA A 59 -18.32 5.35 -1.94
N THR A 60 -17.23 5.76 -2.59
CA THR A 60 -16.58 4.98 -3.66
C THR A 60 -15.27 4.39 -3.18
N LEU A 61 -15.11 3.07 -3.32
CA LEU A 61 -13.85 2.41 -3.05
C LEU A 61 -12.86 2.64 -4.20
N ILE A 62 -11.67 3.14 -3.87
CA ILE A 62 -10.49 3.15 -4.75
C ILE A 62 -9.41 2.30 -4.07
N LEU A 63 -8.76 1.42 -4.83
CA LEU A 63 -7.68 0.57 -4.34
C LEU A 63 -6.34 1.13 -4.79
N SER A 64 -5.30 0.96 -3.97
CA SER A 64 -3.93 1.27 -4.34
C SER A 64 -2.99 0.12 -4.02
N LEU A 65 -2.03 -0.15 -4.91
CA LEU A 65 -0.91 -1.03 -4.57
C LEU A 65 0.08 -0.26 -3.66
N PRO A 66 0.57 -0.86 -2.57
CA PRO A 66 1.60 -0.23 -1.74
C PRO A 66 2.94 -0.21 -2.47
N TRP A 67 3.88 0.63 -2.01
CA TRP A 67 5.29 0.42 -2.32
C TRP A 67 5.81 -0.79 -1.55
N VAL A 68 6.54 -1.65 -2.24
CA VAL A 68 7.12 -2.86 -1.65
C VAL A 68 8.57 -2.99 -2.05
N TYR A 69 9.47 -3.23 -1.10
CA TYR A 69 10.84 -3.61 -1.38
C TYR A 69 10.86 -5.03 -1.95
N ALA A 70 11.02 -5.18 -3.25
CA ALA A 70 10.81 -6.45 -3.93
C ALA A 70 11.70 -6.60 -5.15
N SER A 71 11.87 -7.85 -5.59
CA SER A 71 12.54 -8.13 -6.85
C SER A 71 11.61 -7.78 -8.01
N GLN A 72 12.21 -7.51 -9.16
CA GLN A 72 11.49 -7.31 -10.42
C GLN A 72 11.81 -8.44 -11.40
N ASP A 73 12.00 -9.65 -10.87
CA ASP A 73 12.14 -10.84 -11.69
C ASP A 73 10.82 -11.14 -12.44
N GLU A 74 10.92 -11.88 -13.54
CA GLU A 74 9.79 -12.15 -14.43
C GLU A 74 8.59 -12.77 -13.70
N LYS A 75 8.84 -13.67 -12.73
CA LYS A 75 7.77 -14.35 -12.01
C LYS A 75 7.06 -13.41 -11.03
N THR A 76 7.81 -12.51 -10.40
CA THR A 76 7.26 -11.44 -9.57
C THR A 76 6.42 -10.47 -10.40
N LEU A 77 6.93 -9.99 -11.54
CA LEU A 77 6.19 -9.10 -12.44
C LEU A 77 4.92 -9.76 -12.98
N SER A 78 4.98 -11.02 -13.41
CA SER A 78 3.82 -11.79 -13.88
C SER A 78 2.76 -11.96 -12.79
N SER A 79 3.18 -12.23 -11.54
CA SER A 79 2.25 -12.34 -10.41
C SER A 79 1.59 -11.00 -10.09
N MET A 80 2.33 -9.89 -10.14
CA MET A 80 1.80 -8.54 -9.93
C MET A 80 0.85 -8.10 -11.05
N GLU A 81 1.10 -8.50 -12.29
CA GLU A 81 0.17 -8.30 -13.40
C GLU A 81 -1.16 -9.03 -13.13
N ASP A 82 -1.13 -10.31 -12.73
CA ASP A 82 -2.35 -11.06 -12.41
C ASP A 82 -3.09 -10.48 -11.18
N ILE A 83 -2.36 -10.09 -10.13
CA ILE A 83 -2.92 -9.40 -8.96
C ILE A 83 -3.62 -8.10 -9.39
N SER A 84 -2.94 -7.25 -10.16
CA SER A 84 -3.49 -5.96 -10.57
C SER A 84 -4.72 -6.13 -11.47
N LYS A 85 -4.74 -7.11 -12.38
CA LYS A 85 -5.92 -7.48 -13.17
C LYS A 85 -7.08 -7.93 -12.29
N LYS A 86 -6.83 -8.76 -11.27
CA LYS A 86 -7.88 -9.24 -10.36
C LYS A 86 -8.46 -8.13 -9.49
N LEU A 87 -7.61 -7.25 -8.97
CA LEU A 87 -8.04 -6.10 -8.15
C LEU A 87 -8.77 -5.04 -8.98
N SER A 88 -8.34 -4.78 -10.22
CA SER A 88 -8.99 -3.80 -11.12
C SER A 88 -10.42 -4.21 -11.52
N LYS A 89 -10.76 -5.50 -11.42
CA LYS A 89 -12.15 -5.98 -11.57
C LYS A 89 -13.03 -5.68 -10.36
N ILE A 90 -12.43 -5.33 -9.22
CA ILE A 90 -13.16 -5.04 -7.98
C ILE A 90 -13.39 -3.54 -7.85
N ALA A 91 -12.41 -2.69 -8.12
CA ALA A 91 -12.52 -1.23 -7.99
C ALA A 91 -11.43 -0.55 -8.82
N PRO A 92 -11.52 0.78 -9.08
CA PRO A 92 -10.42 1.54 -9.66
C PRO A 92 -9.12 1.29 -8.88
N LEU A 93 -8.04 0.95 -9.60
CA LEU A 93 -6.77 0.55 -8.99
C LEU A 93 -5.65 1.52 -9.42
N VAL A 94 -5.05 2.20 -8.44
CA VAL A 94 -3.95 3.14 -8.65
C VAL A 94 -2.59 2.55 -8.25
N TYR A 95 -1.67 2.54 -9.22
CA TYR A 95 -0.31 2.04 -9.09
C TYR A 95 0.53 2.50 -10.29
N ASP A 96 1.85 2.39 -10.18
CA ASP A 96 2.76 2.61 -11.31
C ASP A 96 2.69 1.46 -12.31
N LYS A 97 2.27 1.76 -13.54
CA LYS A 97 2.05 0.74 -14.58
C LYS A 97 3.33 0.09 -15.07
N ASN A 98 4.50 0.70 -14.84
CA ASN A 98 5.78 0.17 -15.29
C ASN A 98 6.33 -0.87 -14.32
N ASP A 99 6.19 -0.62 -13.01
CA ASP A 99 6.85 -1.43 -11.98
C ASP A 99 5.93 -2.04 -10.92
N TYR A 100 4.61 -1.82 -11.00
CA TYR A 100 3.64 -2.29 -10.01
C TYR A 100 3.91 -1.80 -8.59
N ASN A 101 4.58 -0.65 -8.44
CA ASN A 101 5.07 -0.10 -7.18
C ASN A 101 6.16 -0.95 -6.49
N LEU A 102 6.82 -1.87 -7.22
CA LEU A 102 7.95 -2.64 -6.72
C LEU A 102 9.21 -1.77 -6.74
N LYS A 103 9.81 -1.55 -5.57
CA LYS A 103 11.02 -0.75 -5.41
C LYS A 103 12.21 -1.64 -5.08
N THR A 104 13.34 -1.35 -5.69
CA THR A 104 14.59 -2.10 -5.55
C THR A 104 15.63 -1.40 -4.68
N ASP A 105 15.35 -0.15 -4.27
CA ASP A 105 16.16 0.60 -3.31
C ASP A 105 15.60 0.43 -1.89
N SER A 106 16.38 -0.21 -1.01
CA SER A 106 15.99 -0.43 0.39
C SER A 106 16.06 0.85 1.23
N SER A 107 16.75 1.91 0.77
CA SER A 107 16.87 3.18 1.51
C SER A 107 15.53 3.89 1.73
N LEU A 108 14.53 3.55 0.91
CA LEU A 108 13.15 4.03 0.99
C LEU A 108 12.36 3.39 2.14
N PHE A 109 12.89 2.31 2.75
CA PHE A 109 12.19 1.48 3.73
C PHE A 109 12.85 1.51 5.10
N ALA A 110 12.03 1.39 6.14
CA ALA A 110 12.43 1.50 7.54
C ALA A 110 12.93 0.15 8.07
N ASP A 111 12.03 -0.73 8.51
CA ASP A 111 12.32 -2.00 9.18
C ASP A 111 11.83 -3.23 8.38
N THR A 112 10.76 -3.06 7.60
CA THR A 112 10.10 -4.10 6.79
C THR A 112 10.05 -3.72 5.32
N HIS A 113 9.72 -4.68 4.45
CA HIS A 113 9.55 -4.46 3.02
C HIS A 113 8.41 -3.50 2.64
N HIS A 114 7.65 -2.96 3.59
CA HIS A 114 6.47 -2.11 3.35
C HIS A 114 6.55 -0.77 4.09
N ASN A 115 7.18 -0.76 5.27
CA ASN A 115 7.23 0.44 6.10
C ASN A 115 8.22 1.42 5.50
N LEU A 116 7.75 2.62 5.17
CA LEU A 116 8.56 3.65 4.53
C LEU A 116 9.25 4.56 5.56
N VAL A 117 10.47 4.98 5.24
CA VAL A 117 11.13 6.10 5.93
C VAL A 117 10.40 7.41 5.61
N PHE A 118 10.73 8.49 6.32
CA PHE A 118 10.07 9.78 6.12
C PHE A 118 10.10 10.26 4.66
N GLU A 119 11.27 10.24 4.01
CA GLU A 119 11.41 10.61 2.60
C GLU A 119 10.61 9.68 1.67
N GLY A 120 10.62 8.37 1.94
CA GLY A 120 9.80 7.40 1.20
C GLY A 120 8.30 7.71 1.31
N ARG A 121 7.81 8.09 2.51
CA ARG A 121 6.41 8.50 2.72
C ARG A 121 6.06 9.75 1.92
N LYS A 122 6.95 10.75 1.89
CA LYS A 122 6.74 11.98 1.12
C LYS A 122 6.61 11.68 -0.37
N LEU A 123 7.58 10.96 -0.94
CA LEU A 123 7.58 10.58 -2.35
C LEU A 123 6.36 9.73 -2.72
N ARG A 124 6.01 8.74 -1.89
CA ARG A 124 4.82 7.92 -2.15
C ARG A 124 3.54 8.74 -2.10
N SER A 125 3.44 9.70 -1.19
CA SER A 125 2.26 10.56 -1.07
C SER A 125 2.06 11.45 -2.29
N GLU A 126 3.14 12.05 -2.79
CA GLU A 126 3.14 12.84 -4.03
C GLU A 126 2.71 11.98 -5.22
N GLN A 127 3.31 10.80 -5.38
CA GLN A 127 2.95 9.86 -6.45
C GLN A 127 1.48 9.41 -6.35
N LEU A 128 1.00 9.10 -5.14
CA LEU A 128 -0.38 8.68 -4.93
C LEU A 128 -1.36 9.81 -5.28
N ALA A 129 -1.07 11.05 -4.90
CA ALA A 129 -1.91 12.20 -5.23
C ALA A 129 -2.02 12.41 -6.75
N GLU A 130 -0.91 12.25 -7.48
CA GLU A 130 -0.92 12.30 -8.95
C GLU A 130 -1.74 11.17 -9.58
N GLN A 131 -1.60 9.94 -9.07
CA GLN A 131 -2.33 8.77 -9.57
C GLN A 131 -3.84 8.85 -9.27
N LEU A 132 -4.24 9.50 -8.17
CA LEU A 132 -5.64 9.63 -7.76
C LEU A 132 -6.40 10.69 -8.55
N LYS A 133 -5.76 11.81 -8.92
CA LYS A 133 -6.40 12.91 -9.66
C LYS A 133 -7.26 12.46 -10.86
N PRO A 134 -6.74 11.66 -11.83
CA PRO A 134 -7.53 11.25 -12.98
C PRO A 134 -8.70 10.35 -12.58
N VAL A 135 -8.51 9.47 -11.59
CA VAL A 135 -9.56 8.54 -11.12
C VAL A 135 -10.72 9.31 -10.49
N ILE A 136 -10.43 10.29 -9.64
CA ILE A 136 -11.45 11.13 -8.99
C ILE A 136 -12.22 11.94 -10.04
N ASN A 137 -11.52 12.52 -11.02
CA ASN A 137 -12.16 13.29 -12.08
C ASN A 137 -13.10 12.43 -12.94
N THR A 138 -12.72 11.20 -13.27
CA THR A 138 -13.58 10.27 -14.01
C THR A 138 -14.82 9.89 -13.21
N ILE A 139 -14.67 9.55 -11.92
CA ILE A 139 -15.81 9.20 -11.05
C ILE A 139 -16.82 10.36 -10.98
N ASN A 140 -16.34 11.59 -10.80
CA ASN A 140 -17.20 12.77 -10.72
C ASN A 140 -17.89 13.12 -12.05
N SER A 141 -17.38 12.63 -13.19
CA SER A 141 -18.00 12.84 -14.50
C SER A 141 -19.04 11.78 -14.87
N GLU A 142 -19.06 10.65 -14.15
CA GLU A 142 -20.00 9.54 -14.35
C GLU A 142 -21.21 9.58 -13.38
N GLN A 143 -21.21 10.54 -12.44
CA GLN A 143 -22.30 10.84 -11.51
C GLN A 143 -23.13 12.03 -12.02
#